data_AF-A0A143B787-F1
#
_entry.id   AF-A0A143B787-F1
#
_cell.length_a   1.000
_cell.length_b   1.000
_cell.length_c   1.000
_cell.angle_alpha   90.00
_cell.angle_beta   90.00
_cell.angle_gamma   90.00
#
_symmetry.space_group_name_H-M   'P 1'
#
loop_
_entity.id
_entity.type
_entity.pdbx_description
1 polymer ?
#
loop_
_entity_poly.entity_id
_entity_poly.type
_entity_poly.pdbx_seq_one_letter_code
_entity_poly.pdbx_strand_id
1 'polypeptide(L)'
;MSQVRLLDLPADRMDGEVVAALFFQDERPLQGPAALLDWRLGDPLTRALVGGGSRGRAGEHLLVGNNGKLNSDWALFVGGGSWHGLGPETYRSLVDHVLQVCRNAGFRRIALCLAPLAGMRPADLEAMVNQSLQQLDFPGCECLLSLETI
;
A
#
# COMPACT_ATOMS: atom_id res chain seq x y z
N MET A 1 18.10 2.25 12.75
CA MET A 1 18.20 1.80 11.35
C MET A 1 16.82 1.40 10.89
N SER A 2 16.44 1.77 9.67
CA SER A 2 15.17 1.35 9.07
C SER A 2 15.35 -0.02 8.44
N GLN A 3 14.37 -0.91 8.59
CA GLN A 3 14.47 -2.30 8.12
C GLN A 3 13.23 -2.67 7.32
N VAL A 4 13.43 -3.42 6.23
CA VAL A 4 12.35 -4.09 5.50
C VAL A 4 12.36 -5.57 5.87
N ARG A 5 11.18 -6.14 6.13
CA ARG A 5 11.00 -7.57 6.40
C ARG A 5 9.92 -8.10 5.48
N LEU A 6 10.29 -8.99 4.56
CA LEU A 6 9.34 -9.70 3.72
C LEU A 6 8.58 -10.74 4.55
N LEU A 7 7.26 -10.74 4.45
CA LEU A 7 6.37 -11.69 5.12
C LEU A 7 5.43 -12.32 4.09
N ASP A 8 5.17 -13.62 4.26
CA ASP A 8 4.15 -14.34 3.51
C ASP A 8 2.83 -14.33 4.30
N LEU A 9 2.22 -13.15 4.37
CA LEU A 9 0.95 -12.92 5.06
C LEU A 9 0.06 -12.02 4.18
N PRO A 10 -1.25 -12.28 4.13
CA PRO A 10 -2.17 -11.40 3.44
C PRO A 10 -2.32 -10.07 4.18
N ALA A 11 -2.71 -9.02 3.45
CA ALA A 11 -2.83 -7.66 3.98
C ALA A 11 -3.66 -7.55 5.29
N ASP A 12 -4.72 -8.34 5.46
CA ASP A 12 -5.55 -8.31 6.68
C ASP A 12 -4.87 -8.91 7.93
N ARG A 13 -3.80 -9.67 7.73
CA ARG A 13 -3.01 -10.32 8.79
C ARG A 13 -1.69 -9.63 9.08
N MET A 14 -1.30 -8.66 8.28
CA MET A 14 -0.09 -7.89 8.50
C MET A 14 -0.19 -7.12 9.82
N ASP A 15 0.88 -7.19 10.60
CA ASP A 15 1.02 -6.47 11.87
C ASP A 15 1.60 -5.06 11.62
N GLY A 16 1.33 -4.11 12.50
CA GLY A 16 1.80 -2.73 12.37
C GLY A 16 0.73 -1.69 12.71
N GLU A 17 1.15 -0.44 12.86
CA GLU A 17 0.24 0.68 13.14
C GLU A 17 -0.66 0.97 11.93
N VAL A 18 -0.15 0.74 10.72
CA VAL A 18 -0.89 0.92 9.46
C VAL A 18 -0.55 -0.16 8.45
N VAL A 19 -1.56 -0.68 7.75
CA VAL A 19 -1.40 -1.46 6.52
C VAL A 19 -1.77 -0.62 5.31
N ALA A 20 -0.86 -0.52 4.34
CA ALA A 20 -0.99 0.31 3.16
C ALA A 20 -1.12 -0.53 1.89
N ALA A 21 -2.05 -0.15 1.02
CA ALA A 21 -2.28 -0.78 -0.28
C ALA A 21 -2.56 0.26 -1.37
N LEU A 22 -2.18 -0.08 -2.61
CA LEU A 22 -2.46 0.75 -3.79
C LEU A 22 -3.79 0.38 -4.43
N PHE A 23 -4.47 1.36 -5.01
CA PHE A 23 -5.64 1.15 -5.88
C PHE A 23 -5.58 2.10 -7.10
N PHE A 24 -6.09 1.66 -8.24
CA PHE A 24 -5.88 2.35 -9.52
C PHE A 24 -7.18 2.82 -10.15
N GLN A 25 -7.12 3.70 -11.16
CA GLN A 25 -8.30 4.30 -11.81
C GLN A 25 -9.07 3.31 -12.68
N ASP A 26 -8.32 2.43 -13.33
CA ASP A 26 -8.69 1.57 -14.44
C ASP A 26 -8.79 0.09 -14.05
N GLU A 27 -8.49 -0.26 -12.80
CA GLU A 27 -8.73 -1.59 -12.24
C GLU A 27 -10.11 -1.66 -11.60
N ARG A 28 -11.08 -2.26 -12.31
CA ARG A 28 -12.44 -2.48 -11.82
C ARG A 28 -12.89 -3.91 -12.10
N PRO A 29 -13.40 -4.67 -11.11
CA PRO A 29 -13.54 -4.32 -9.68
C PRO A 29 -12.17 -4.10 -8.99
N LEU A 30 -12.17 -3.62 -7.74
CA LEU A 30 -10.95 -3.56 -6.93
C LEU A 30 -10.29 -4.94 -6.88
N GLN A 31 -8.96 -4.98 -6.89
CA GLN A 31 -8.18 -6.22 -6.84
C GLN A 31 -7.13 -6.18 -5.72
N GLY A 32 -6.55 -7.35 -5.42
CA GLY A 32 -5.38 -7.50 -4.57
C GLY A 32 -5.55 -7.00 -3.13
N PRO A 33 -4.47 -6.51 -2.50
CA PRO A 33 -4.47 -6.05 -1.12
C PRO A 33 -5.54 -4.99 -0.81
N ALA A 34 -5.77 -4.05 -1.73
CA ALA A 34 -6.77 -3.02 -1.54
C ALA A 34 -8.20 -3.59 -1.49
N ALA A 35 -8.52 -4.57 -2.34
CA ALA A 35 -9.82 -5.24 -2.31
C ALA A 35 -10.03 -6.01 -1.01
N LEU A 36 -9.01 -6.73 -0.53
CA LEU A 36 -9.08 -7.49 0.71
C LEU A 36 -9.33 -6.58 1.93
N LEU A 37 -8.56 -5.49 2.04
CA LEU A 37 -8.72 -4.53 3.13
C LEU A 37 -10.08 -3.84 3.09
N ASP A 38 -10.53 -3.43 1.89
CA ASP A 38 -11.83 -2.78 1.70
C ASP A 38 -12.98 -3.70 2.16
N TRP A 39 -12.97 -4.95 1.72
CA TRP A 39 -13.96 -5.96 2.12
C TRP A 39 -13.96 -6.19 3.64
N ARG A 40 -12.78 -6.33 4.26
CA ARG A 40 -12.68 -6.52 5.72
C ARG A 40 -13.23 -5.35 6.51
N LEU A 41 -13.11 -4.14 5.99
CA LEU A 41 -13.52 -2.90 6.65
C LEU A 41 -14.97 -2.49 6.37
N GLY A 42 -15.73 -3.27 5.59
CA GLY A 42 -17.11 -2.92 5.23
C GLY A 42 -17.17 -1.87 4.12
N ASP A 43 -16.36 -2.08 3.09
CA ASP A 43 -16.38 -1.39 1.81
C ASP A 43 -16.22 0.15 1.86
N PRO A 44 -15.37 0.73 2.74
CA PRO A 44 -15.16 2.18 2.78
C PRO A 44 -14.58 2.76 1.49
N LEU A 45 -13.62 2.09 0.86
CA LEU A 45 -13.02 2.50 -0.41
C LEU A 45 -14.01 2.32 -1.56
N THR A 46 -14.70 1.17 -1.64
CA THR A 46 -15.76 0.98 -2.65
C THR A 46 -16.85 2.04 -2.54
N ARG A 47 -17.30 2.38 -1.33
CA ARG A 47 -18.25 3.50 -1.13
C ARG A 47 -17.67 4.84 -1.58
N ALA A 48 -16.40 5.11 -1.31
CA ALA A 48 -15.76 6.34 -1.79
C ALA A 48 -15.66 6.38 -3.33
N LEU A 49 -15.38 5.25 -3.98
CA LEU A 49 -15.32 5.14 -5.44
C LEU A 49 -16.69 5.32 -6.09
N VAL A 50 -17.71 4.61 -5.61
CA VAL A 50 -19.10 4.70 -6.12
C VAL A 50 -19.69 6.08 -5.86
N GLY A 51 -19.43 6.65 -4.69
CA GLY A 51 -19.86 8.01 -4.32
C GLY A 51 -19.08 9.13 -5.00
N GLY A 52 -18.03 8.83 -5.78
CA GLY A 52 -17.19 9.82 -6.45
C GLY A 52 -16.25 10.61 -5.53
N GLY A 53 -16.14 10.22 -4.26
CA GLY A 53 -15.21 10.79 -3.29
C GLY A 53 -13.75 10.34 -3.49
N SER A 54 -13.54 9.28 -4.27
CA SER A 54 -12.22 8.81 -4.70
C SER A 54 -12.29 8.34 -6.15
N ARG A 55 -11.16 8.37 -6.87
CA ARG A 55 -11.07 7.87 -8.26
C ARG A 55 -9.88 6.97 -8.50
N GLY A 56 -8.91 6.93 -7.60
CA GLY A 56 -7.64 6.22 -7.77
C GLY A 56 -6.57 7.08 -8.42
N ARG A 57 -6.68 8.41 -8.35
CA ARG A 57 -5.65 9.30 -8.89
C ARG A 57 -4.37 9.21 -8.07
N ALA A 58 -3.23 9.32 -8.76
CA ALA A 58 -1.93 9.38 -8.12
C ALA A 58 -1.93 10.48 -7.03
N GLY A 59 -1.59 10.09 -5.81
CA GLY A 59 -1.54 10.99 -4.64
C GLY A 59 -2.85 11.10 -3.85
N GLU A 60 -3.97 10.53 -4.32
CA GLU A 60 -5.16 10.35 -3.49
C GLU A 60 -4.84 9.37 -2.35
N HIS A 61 -5.39 9.63 -1.17
CA HIS A 61 -5.27 8.70 -0.05
C HIS A 61 -6.53 8.71 0.81
N LEU A 62 -6.86 7.53 1.33
CA LEU A 62 -7.97 7.30 2.25
C LEU A 62 -7.43 6.50 3.43
N LEU A 63 -7.51 7.08 4.63
CA LEU A 63 -7.16 6.42 5.89
C LEU A 63 -8.43 5.96 6.59
N VAL A 64 -8.49 4.68 6.95
CA VAL A 64 -9.65 4.06 7.58
C VAL A 64 -9.22 3.37 8.88
N GLY A 65 -9.93 3.65 9.97
CA GLY A 65 -9.72 2.97 11.24
C GLY A 65 -10.17 1.52 11.19
N ASN A 66 -9.43 0.64 11.84
CA ASN A 66 -9.77 -0.77 11.96
C ASN A 66 -11.14 -0.95 12.67
N ASN A 67 -11.94 -1.90 12.18
CA ASN A 67 -13.22 -2.31 12.77
C ASN A 67 -13.11 -3.62 13.59
N GLY A 68 -11.89 -4.02 13.96
CA GLY A 68 -11.57 -5.27 14.66
C GLY A 68 -11.33 -6.47 13.73
N LYS A 69 -11.18 -6.25 12.42
CA LYS A 69 -10.91 -7.31 11.43
C LYS A 69 -9.49 -7.33 10.88
N LEU A 70 -8.71 -6.28 11.11
CA LEU A 70 -7.30 -6.20 10.74
C LEU A 70 -6.42 -6.44 11.97
N ASN A 71 -5.20 -6.91 11.75
CA ASN A 71 -4.16 -6.91 12.77
C ASN A 71 -3.50 -5.52 12.97
N SER A 72 -3.64 -4.60 12.00
CA SER A 72 -3.19 -3.21 12.11
C SER A 72 -4.28 -2.27 12.65
N ASP A 73 -3.89 -1.15 13.24
CA ASP A 73 -4.83 -0.12 13.74
C ASP A 73 -5.53 0.66 12.62
N TRP A 74 -4.84 0.85 11.49
CA TRP A 74 -5.31 1.62 10.35
C TRP A 74 -5.08 0.89 9.02
N ALA A 75 -5.96 1.13 8.05
CA ALA A 75 -5.72 0.84 6.64
C ALA A 75 -5.55 2.14 5.85
N LEU A 76 -4.48 2.23 5.06
CA LEU A 76 -4.18 3.34 4.17
C LEU A 76 -4.31 2.89 2.72
N PHE A 77 -5.32 3.39 2.03
CA PHE A 77 -5.47 3.19 0.59
C PHE A 77 -4.84 4.37 -0.14
N VAL A 78 -3.94 4.12 -1.09
CA VAL A 78 -3.29 5.16 -1.89
C VAL A 78 -3.58 4.98 -3.37
N GLY A 79 -4.03 6.05 -4.02
CA GLY A 79 -4.32 6.07 -5.44
C GLY A 79 -3.04 5.99 -6.25
N GLY A 80 -2.94 5.00 -7.13
CA GLY A 80 -1.77 4.74 -7.97
C GLY A 80 -1.84 5.37 -9.36
N GLY A 81 -2.94 6.02 -9.73
CA GLY A 81 -3.16 6.51 -11.08
C GLY A 81 -3.62 5.39 -12.02
N SER A 82 -3.06 5.35 -13.24
CA SER A 82 -3.35 4.32 -14.24
C SER A 82 -2.47 3.09 -14.00
N TRP A 83 -3.07 1.92 -13.85
CA TRP A 83 -2.37 0.64 -13.82
C TRP A 83 -1.84 0.27 -15.21
N HIS A 84 -2.65 0.47 -16.25
CA HIS A 84 -2.20 0.27 -17.62
C HIS A 84 -1.10 1.27 -17.96
N GLY A 85 0.04 0.76 -18.43
CA GLY A 85 1.22 1.55 -18.76
C GLY A 85 2.06 1.98 -17.56
N LEU A 86 1.76 1.48 -16.35
CA LEU A 86 2.56 1.75 -15.17
C LEU A 86 3.97 1.15 -15.32
N GLY A 87 4.97 2.02 -15.38
CA GLY A 87 6.37 1.65 -15.48
C GLY A 87 7.07 1.55 -14.12
N PRO A 88 8.25 0.90 -14.04
CA PRO A 88 9.00 0.75 -12.79
C PRO A 88 9.35 2.07 -12.08
N GLU A 89 9.64 3.14 -12.82
CA GLU A 89 9.99 4.46 -12.24
C GLU A 89 8.78 5.14 -11.59
N THR A 90 7.62 5.09 -12.26
CA THR A 90 6.37 5.59 -11.70
C THR A 90 5.96 4.75 -10.50
N TYR A 91 6.16 3.43 -10.54
CA TYR A 91 5.85 2.56 -9.42
C TYR A 91 6.73 2.83 -8.20
N ARG A 92 8.02 3.08 -8.41
CA ARG A 92 8.92 3.58 -7.35
C ARG A 92 8.39 4.89 -6.75
N SER A 93 8.00 5.84 -7.60
CA SER A 93 7.47 7.13 -7.13
C SER A 93 6.21 6.96 -6.26
N LEU A 94 5.38 5.94 -6.55
CA LEU A 94 4.22 5.59 -5.72
C LEU A 94 4.65 4.99 -4.38
N VAL A 95 5.63 4.08 -4.38
CA VAL A 95 6.20 3.51 -3.13
C VAL A 95 6.79 4.62 -2.26
N ASP A 96 7.60 5.51 -2.84
CA ASP A 96 8.16 6.68 -2.17
C ASP A 96 7.05 7.54 -1.56
N HIS A 97 5.98 7.76 -2.32
CA HIS A 97 4.83 8.54 -1.86
C HIS A 97 4.13 7.88 -0.67
N VAL A 98 3.85 6.57 -0.72
CA VAL A 98 3.21 5.85 0.39
C VAL A 98 4.07 5.94 1.65
N LEU A 99 5.38 5.70 1.54
CA LEU A 99 6.30 5.77 2.66
C LEU A 99 6.38 7.20 3.24
N GLN A 100 6.37 8.23 2.39
CA GLN A 100 6.35 9.62 2.81
C GLN A 100 5.04 9.99 3.53
N VAL A 101 3.89 9.51 3.06
CA VAL A 101 2.60 9.69 3.73
C VAL A 101 2.64 9.04 5.11
N CYS A 102 3.12 7.80 5.23
CA CYS A 102 3.25 7.12 6.52
C CYS A 102 4.19 7.86 7.49
N ARG A 103 5.32 8.37 6.98
CA ARG A 103 6.25 9.18 7.77
C ARG A 103 5.60 10.46 8.28
N ASN A 104 4.88 11.18 7.42
CA ASN A 104 4.22 12.43 7.79
C ASN A 104 3.09 12.20 8.80
N ALA A 105 2.42 11.05 8.72
CA ALA A 105 1.41 10.63 9.70
C ALA A 105 2.00 10.17 11.04
N GLY A 106 3.33 10.02 11.13
CA GLY A 106 4.03 9.64 12.36
C GLY A 106 4.11 8.14 12.63
N PHE A 107 3.66 7.30 11.70
CA PHE A 107 3.78 5.84 11.83
C PHE A 107 5.26 5.41 11.83
N ARG A 108 5.58 4.36 12.57
CA ARG A 108 6.92 3.76 12.70
C ARG A 108 6.92 2.29 12.34
N ARG A 109 5.80 1.58 12.48
CA ARG A 109 5.65 0.18 12.09
C ARG A 109 4.60 0.08 10.99
N ILE A 110 5.06 0.01 9.76
CA ILE A 110 4.21 0.05 8.57
C ILE A 110 4.18 -1.32 7.91
N ALA A 111 2.99 -1.76 7.50
CA ALA A 111 2.84 -2.88 6.58
C ALA A 111 2.54 -2.34 5.19
N LEU A 112 3.37 -2.68 4.21
CA LEU A 112 3.20 -2.29 2.81
C LEU A 112 2.85 -3.55 2.00
N CYS A 113 1.67 -3.56 1.40
CA CYS A 113 1.17 -4.70 0.62
C CYS A 113 1.07 -4.29 -0.84
N LEU A 114 1.90 -4.88 -1.68
CA LEU A 114 2.08 -4.48 -3.08
C LEU A 114 1.93 -5.68 -4.02
N ALA A 115 1.62 -5.39 -5.27
CA ALA A 115 1.65 -6.37 -6.35
C ALA A 115 2.82 -6.11 -7.29
N PRO A 116 3.57 -7.13 -7.74
CA PRO A 116 4.57 -6.95 -8.78
C PRO A 116 3.93 -6.50 -10.10
N LEU A 117 4.56 -5.58 -10.82
CA LEU A 117 4.19 -5.28 -12.20
C LEU A 117 4.44 -6.48 -13.10
N ALA A 118 3.77 -6.55 -14.26
CA ALA A 118 4.03 -7.57 -15.26
C ALA A 118 5.52 -7.59 -15.66
N GLY A 119 6.16 -8.75 -15.51
CA GLY A 119 7.60 -8.93 -15.79
C GLY A 119 8.54 -8.47 -14.67
N MET A 120 8.05 -7.91 -13.58
CA MET A 120 8.84 -7.57 -12.39
C MET A 120 8.94 -8.79 -11.47
N ARG A 121 10.15 -9.12 -11.01
CA ARG A 121 10.33 -10.19 -10.02
C ARG A 121 10.05 -9.65 -8.63
N PRO A 122 9.51 -10.46 -7.69
CA PRO A 122 9.29 -10.04 -6.31
C PRO A 122 10.55 -9.43 -5.64
N ALA A 123 11.73 -10.00 -5.91
CA ALA A 123 13.00 -9.48 -5.40
C ALA A 123 13.35 -8.07 -5.90
N ASP A 124 12.94 -7.70 -7.12
CA ASP A 124 13.18 -6.37 -7.67
C ASP A 124 12.29 -5.32 -6.97
N LEU A 125 11.06 -5.70 -6.61
CA LEU A 125 10.13 -4.87 -5.86
C LEU A 125 10.57 -4.72 -4.39
N GLU A 126 11.04 -5.80 -3.76
CA GLU A 126 11.65 -5.73 -2.42
C GLU A 126 12.88 -4.81 -2.41
N ALA A 127 13.75 -4.91 -3.41
CA ALA A 127 14.90 -4.02 -3.55
C ALA A 127 14.48 -2.55 -3.76
N MET A 128 13.42 -2.31 -4.53
CA MET A 128 12.84 -0.98 -4.72
C MET A 128 12.35 -0.38 -3.40
N VAL A 129 11.58 -1.13 -2.60
CA VAL A 129 11.09 -0.68 -1.28
C VAL A 129 12.25 -0.38 -0.33
N ASN A 130 13.26 -1.26 -0.29
CA ASN A 130 14.47 -1.03 0.52
C ASN A 130 15.20 0.26 0.14
N GLN A 131 15.41 0.51 -1.16
CA GLN A 131 16.04 1.73 -1.64
C GLN A 131 15.22 2.98 -1.31
N SER A 132 13.90 2.91 -1.48
CA SER A 132 12.96 3.99 -1.17
C SER A 132 13.02 4.36 0.32
N LEU A 133 13.03 3.36 1.21
CA LEU A 133 13.12 3.56 2.65
C LEU A 133 14.46 4.18 3.08
N GLN A 134 15.56 3.78 2.43
CA GLN A 134 16.89 4.35 2.68
C GLN A 134 16.98 5.80 2.20
N GLN A 135 16.44 6.12 1.03
CA GLN A 135 16.46 7.48 0.46
C GLN A 135 15.62 8.47 1.27
N LEU A 136 14.50 8.01 1.83
CA LEU A 136 13.61 8.87 2.61
C LEU A 136 14.19 9.28 3.97
N ASP A 137 15.26 8.65 4.46
CA ASP A 137 15.78 8.83 5.83
C ASP A 137 14.65 8.76 6.87
N PHE A 138 14.07 7.56 7.01
CA PHE A 138 12.93 7.31 7.89
C PHE A 138 13.37 6.55 9.15
N PRO A 139 14.09 7.20 10.10
CA PRO A 139 14.85 6.51 11.14
C PRO A 139 13.93 5.72 12.07
N GLY A 140 14.29 4.46 12.33
CA GLY A 140 13.55 3.60 13.25
C GLY A 140 12.21 3.09 12.70
N CYS A 141 11.96 3.26 11.39
CA CYS A 141 10.84 2.64 10.73
C CYS A 141 11.09 1.13 10.56
N GLU A 142 10.14 0.30 11.00
CA GLU A 142 10.02 -1.10 10.62
C GLU A 142 8.98 -1.20 9.50
N CYS A 143 9.41 -1.62 8.31
CA CYS A 143 8.55 -1.85 7.16
C CYS A 143 8.35 -3.36 6.98
N LEU A 144 7.14 -3.85 7.21
CA LEU A 144 6.74 -5.21 6.85
C LEU A 144 6.23 -5.19 5.41
N LEU A 145 6.81 -5.99 4.54
CA LEU A 145 6.44 -6.05 3.13
C LEU A 145 5.71 -7.35 2.86
N SER A 146 4.55 -7.27 2.20
CA SER A 146 3.88 -8.42 1.59
C SER A 146 3.73 -8.19 0.09
N LEU A 147 4.00 -9.24 -0.69
CA LEU A 147 3.97 -9.21 -2.15
C LEU A 147 2.89 -10.18 -2.62
N GLU A 148 1.76 -9.64 -3.08
CA GLU A 148 0.59 -10.43 -3.50
C GLU A 148 0.41 -10.33 -5.01
N THR A 149 0.24 -11.47 -5.69
CA THR A 149 -0.06 -11.48 -7.13
C THR A 149 -1.54 -11.13 -7.34
N ILE A 150 -1.82 -10.15 -8.21
CA ILE A 150 -3.17 -9.77 -8.65
C ILE A 150 -3.65 -10.69 -9.78
#